data_AF-A0A934AXI0-F1
#
_entry.id   AF-A0A934AXI0-F1
#
_cell.length_a   1.000
_cell.length_b   1.000
_cell.length_c   1.000
_cell.angle_alpha   90.00
_cell.angle_beta   90.00
_cell.angle_gamma   90.00
#
_symmetry.space_group_name_H-M   'P 1'
#
loop_
_entity.id
_entity.type
_entity.pdbx_description
1 polymer ?
#
loop_
_entity_poly.entity_id
_entity_poly.type
_entity_poly.pdbx_seq_one_letter_code
_entity_poly.pdbx_strand_id
1 'polypeptide(L)'
;MKKKRINDIYFHGADDRNIFAFTERFLESGLFWIYIALNPARKWDQAYENLPKDKKQVFRNEYNKAFVICNTYKNLSRLFLKKELHVKDLFLLHGDGIPFETVIRLERADESRWKEALELAA
;
A
#
# COMPACT_ATOMS: atom_id res chain seq x y z
N MET A 1 -18.63 1.84 2.79
CA MET A 1 -18.84 2.61 1.53
C MET A 1 -17.52 3.03 0.87
N LYS A 2 -16.63 3.74 1.56
CA LYS A 2 -15.34 4.26 1.02
C LYS A 2 -14.41 3.19 0.44
N LYS A 3 -14.19 2.10 1.19
CA LYS A 3 -13.44 0.92 0.75
C LYS A 3 -14.05 0.25 -0.49
N LYS A 4 -15.39 0.22 -0.57
CA LYS A 4 -16.11 -0.37 -1.68
C LYS A 4 -15.87 0.43 -2.98
N ARG A 5 -15.89 1.76 -2.92
CA ARG A 5 -15.58 2.62 -4.08
C ARG A 5 -14.17 2.40 -4.63
N ILE A 6 -13.17 2.36 -3.77
CA ILE A 6 -11.78 2.11 -4.19
C ILE A 6 -11.65 0.71 -4.79
N ASN A 7 -12.29 -0.29 -4.19
CA ASN A 7 -12.32 -1.64 -4.73
C ASN A 7 -13.01 -1.71 -6.11
N ASP A 8 -14.13 -1.01 -6.27
CA ASP A 8 -14.91 -1.01 -7.51
C ASP A 8 -14.17 -0.26 -8.64
N ILE A 9 -13.53 0.88 -8.34
CA ILE A 9 -12.84 1.72 -9.33
C ILE A 9 -11.48 1.13 -9.74
N TYR A 10 -10.65 0.75 -8.77
CA TYR A 10 -9.25 0.39 -9.04
C TYR A 10 -8.99 -1.10 -9.09
N PHE A 11 -9.87 -1.90 -8.49
CA PHE A 11 -9.72 -3.35 -8.40
C PHE A 11 -10.90 -4.11 -9.03
N HIS A 12 -11.78 -3.40 -9.74
CA HIS A 12 -12.93 -3.93 -10.46
C HIS A 12 -13.80 -4.86 -9.60
N GLY A 13 -13.99 -4.50 -8.33
CA GLY A 13 -14.81 -5.28 -7.39
C GLY A 13 -14.19 -6.62 -7.01
N ALA A 14 -12.87 -6.80 -7.17
CA ALA A 14 -12.18 -8.03 -6.78
C ALA A 14 -12.43 -8.40 -5.31
N ASP A 15 -12.53 -9.69 -5.02
CA ASP A 15 -12.78 -10.16 -3.65
C ASP A 15 -11.53 -9.97 -2.78
N ASP A 16 -11.54 -8.92 -1.96
CA ASP A 16 -10.47 -8.59 -1.04
C ASP A 16 -10.53 -9.38 0.29
N ARG A 17 -11.48 -10.31 0.43
CA ARG A 17 -11.52 -11.24 1.57
C ARG A 17 -10.42 -12.29 1.45
N ASN A 18 -10.13 -12.74 0.23
CA ASN A 18 -8.94 -13.53 -0.04
C ASN A 18 -7.76 -12.61 -0.33
N ILE A 19 -7.11 -12.18 0.74
CA ILE A 19 -5.99 -11.23 0.69
C ILE A 19 -4.84 -11.78 -0.18
N PHE A 20 -4.61 -13.10 -0.19
CA PHE A 20 -3.57 -13.73 -0.99
C PHE A 20 -3.83 -13.59 -2.49
N ALA A 21 -4.99 -14.04 -2.97
CA ALA A 21 -5.37 -13.95 -4.38
C ALA A 21 -5.45 -12.48 -4.84
N PHE A 22 -5.94 -11.60 -3.96
CA PHE A 22 -5.98 -10.17 -4.22
C PHE A 22 -4.57 -9.59 -4.36
N THR A 23 -3.66 -9.93 -3.44
CA THR A 23 -2.26 -9.50 -3.47
C THR A 23 -1.57 -9.98 -4.73
N GLU A 24 -1.71 -11.26 -5.07
CA GLU A 24 -1.07 -11.83 -6.26
C GLU A 24 -1.52 -11.14 -7.54
N ARG A 25 -2.81 -10.82 -7.65
CA ARG A 25 -3.40 -10.19 -8.83
C ARG A 25 -2.97 -8.74 -9.02
N PHE A 26 -2.76 -8.00 -7.93
CA PHE A 26 -2.55 -6.56 -7.99
C PHE A 26 -1.17 -6.11 -7.50
N LEU A 27 -0.26 -7.05 -7.24
CA LEU A 27 1.05 -6.76 -6.67
C LEU A 27 1.83 -5.66 -7.40
N GLU A 28 1.81 -5.72 -8.73
CA GLU A 28 2.50 -4.78 -9.62
C GLU A 28 1.67 -3.51 -9.89
N SER A 29 0.43 -3.47 -9.43
CA SER A 29 -0.42 -2.30 -9.59
C SER A 29 -0.02 -1.22 -8.60
N GLY A 30 0.21 -0.02 -9.11
CA GLY A 30 0.48 1.13 -8.26
C GLY A 30 -0.64 1.57 -7.33
N LEU A 31 -1.79 0.93 -7.43
CA LEU A 31 -2.94 1.21 -6.58
C LEU A 31 -2.99 0.23 -5.40
N PHE A 32 -2.30 -0.91 -5.50
CA PHE A 32 -2.30 -1.95 -4.48
C PHE A 32 -1.62 -1.48 -3.18
N TRP A 33 -0.52 -0.74 -3.26
CA TRP A 33 0.12 -0.18 -2.07
C TRP A 33 -0.76 0.88 -1.39
N ILE A 34 -1.56 1.63 -2.15
CA ILE A 34 -2.55 2.56 -1.61
C ILE A 34 -3.63 1.82 -0.83
N TYR A 35 -4.07 0.71 -1.41
CA TYR A 35 -5.03 -0.18 -0.78
C TYR A 35 -4.51 -0.78 0.54
N ILE A 36 -3.26 -1.23 0.58
CA ILE A 36 -2.59 -1.68 1.81
C ILE A 36 -2.63 -0.57 2.86
N ALA A 37 -2.27 0.65 2.46
CA ALA A 37 -2.18 1.78 3.38
C ALA A 37 -3.52 2.23 3.97
N LEU A 38 -4.59 2.10 3.19
CA LEU A 38 -5.96 2.35 3.64
C LEU A 38 -6.52 1.22 4.52
N ASN A 39 -5.88 0.05 4.53
CA ASN A 39 -6.31 -1.14 5.25
C ASN A 39 -5.20 -1.75 6.13
N PRO A 40 -4.58 -0.99 7.06
CA PRO A 40 -3.42 -1.45 7.83
C PRO A 40 -3.76 -2.52 8.88
N ALA A 41 -5.05 -2.74 9.17
CA ALA A 41 -5.53 -3.74 10.13
C ALA A 41 -5.56 -5.18 9.55
N ARG A 42 -5.34 -5.35 8.24
CA ARG A 42 -5.27 -6.68 7.59
C ARG A 42 -3.92 -7.36 7.92
N LYS A 43 -3.92 -8.70 7.90
CA LYS A 43 -2.73 -9.54 8.14
C LYS A 43 -1.86 -9.66 6.88
N TRP A 44 -1.22 -8.56 6.50
CA TRP A 44 -0.38 -8.47 5.29
C TRP A 44 0.91 -9.30 5.38
N ASP A 45 1.40 -9.54 6.60
CA ASP A 45 2.45 -10.49 6.94
C ASP A 45 2.14 -11.90 6.41
N GLN A 46 0.92 -12.38 6.64
CA GLN A 46 0.49 -13.70 6.15
C GLN A 46 0.39 -13.76 4.62
N ALA A 47 -0.02 -12.66 3.98
CA ALA A 47 -0.04 -12.59 2.51
C ALA A 47 1.38 -12.68 1.94
N TYR A 48 2.34 -12.00 2.57
CA TYR A 48 3.75 -12.04 2.20
C TYR A 48 4.38 -13.43 2.35
N GLU A 49 4.10 -14.15 3.43
CA GLU A 49 4.64 -15.49 3.67
C GLU A 49 4.28 -16.47 2.55
N ASN A 50 3.03 -16.39 2.08
CA ASN A 50 2.47 -17.27 1.05
C ASN A 50 2.85 -16.89 -0.38
N LEU A 51 3.43 -15.70 -0.61
CA LEU A 51 3.83 -15.26 -1.95
C LEU A 51 4.98 -16.12 -2.52
N PRO A 52 4.98 -16.36 -3.84
CA PRO A 52 6.15 -16.89 -4.55
C PRO A 52 7.42 -16.06 -4.28
N LYS A 53 8.60 -16.71 -4.20
CA LYS A 53 9.87 -16.05 -3.81
C LYS A 53 10.22 -14.85 -4.70
N ASP A 54 9.99 -14.96 -6.00
CA ASP A 54 10.17 -13.93 -7.01
C ASP A 54 9.27 -12.69 -6.76
N LYS A 55 8.06 -12.91 -6.24
CA LYS A 55 7.10 -11.84 -5.92
C LYS A 55 7.34 -11.18 -4.56
N LYS A 56 8.04 -11.84 -3.64
CA LYS A 56 8.33 -11.30 -2.29
C LYS A 56 9.13 -10.00 -2.33
N GLN A 57 10.03 -9.84 -3.30
CA GLN A 57 10.81 -8.60 -3.42
C GLN A 57 9.92 -7.42 -3.84
N VAL A 58 9.03 -7.64 -4.81
CA VAL A 58 8.07 -6.62 -5.25
C VAL A 58 7.17 -6.23 -4.09
N PHE A 59 6.61 -7.20 -3.35
CA PHE A 59 5.78 -6.91 -2.19
C PHE A 59 6.49 -6.05 -1.14
N ARG A 60 7.74 -6.40 -0.79
CA ARG A 60 8.54 -5.63 0.17
C ARG A 60 8.75 -4.20 -0.30
N ASN A 61 9.16 -4.03 -1.57
CA ASN A 61 9.37 -2.71 -2.15
C ASN A 61 8.09 -1.86 -2.08
N GLU A 62 6.95 -2.42 -2.50
CA GLU A 62 5.67 -1.70 -2.50
C GLU A 62 5.13 -1.37 -1.12
N TYR A 63 5.30 -2.29 -0.17
CA TYR A 63 4.95 -2.04 1.21
C TYR A 63 5.78 -0.89 1.81
N ASN A 64 7.08 -0.87 1.53
CA ASN A 64 7.95 0.19 1.99
C ASN A 64 7.61 1.53 1.32
N LYS A 65 7.17 1.53 0.05
CA LYS A 65 6.68 2.76 -0.60
C LYS A 65 5.47 3.30 0.13
N ALA A 66 4.49 2.44 0.42
CA ALA A 66 3.29 2.82 1.17
C ALA A 66 3.62 3.42 2.53
N PHE A 67 4.57 2.82 3.24
CA PHE A 67 5.03 3.29 4.55
C PHE A 67 5.67 4.68 4.47
N VAL A 68 6.58 4.90 3.53
CA VAL A 68 7.24 6.20 3.31
C VAL A 68 6.20 7.26 2.92
N ILE A 69 5.31 6.97 1.96
CA ILE A 69 4.24 7.89 1.54
C ILE A 69 3.37 8.28 2.73
N CYS A 70 2.91 7.31 3.53
CA CYS A 70 2.09 7.60 4.71
C CYS A 70 2.84 8.47 5.72
N ASN A 71 4.15 8.25 5.90
CA ASN A 71 4.96 9.04 6.83
C ASN A 71 5.25 10.45 6.33
N THR A 72 5.53 10.63 5.04
CA THR A 72 5.80 11.93 4.42
C THR A 72 4.51 12.76 4.31
N TYR A 73 3.40 12.11 3.94
CA TYR A 73 2.13 12.76 3.62
C TYR A 73 1.06 12.59 4.71
N LYS A 74 1.45 12.51 5.99
CA LYS A 74 0.53 12.43 7.13
C LYS A 74 -0.53 13.54 7.09
N ASN A 75 -0.09 14.76 6.77
CA ASN A 75 -0.96 15.93 6.66
C ASN A 75 -2.02 15.79 5.55
N LEU A 76 -1.71 15.16 4.42
CA LEU A 76 -2.70 14.90 3.36
C LEU A 76 -3.76 13.90 3.83
N SER A 77 -3.35 12.81 4.48
CA SER A 77 -4.32 11.86 5.02
C SER A 77 -5.23 12.52 6.07
N ARG A 78 -4.67 13.38 6.94
CA ARG A 78 -5.43 14.15 7.93
C ARG A 78 -6.39 15.14 7.25
N LEU A 79 -5.97 15.82 6.19
CA LEU A 79 -6.79 16.78 5.45
C LEU A 79 -8.01 16.12 4.78
N PHE A 80 -7.79 15.03 4.04
CA PHE A 80 -8.85 14.38 3.26
C PHE A 80 -9.69 13.40 4.09
N LEU A 81 -9.07 12.63 4.99
CA LEU A 81 -9.75 11.58 5.75
C LEU A 81 -10.12 11.98 7.18
N LYS A 82 -9.72 13.17 7.64
CA LYS A 82 -9.84 13.62 9.05
C LYS A 82 -9.15 12.70 10.06
N LYS A 83 -8.22 11.85 9.60
CA LYS A 83 -7.42 10.92 10.40
C LYS A 83 -6.08 10.67 9.74
N GLU A 84 -5.07 10.30 10.52
CA GLU A 84 -3.81 9.83 9.98
C GLU A 84 -3.90 8.38 9.51
N LEU A 85 -3.25 8.08 8.39
CA LEU A 85 -2.99 6.70 8.00
C LEU A 85 -1.64 6.28 8.55
N HIS A 86 -1.64 5.17 9.28
CA HIS A 86 -0.44 4.52 9.78
C HIS A 86 -0.34 3.14 9.17
N VAL A 87 0.72 2.91 8.41
CA VAL A 87 1.14 1.59 7.96
C VAL A 87 2.13 1.05 8.98
N LYS A 88 1.94 -0.19 9.43
CA LYS A 88 2.90 -0.82 10.34
C LYS A 88 4.25 -0.93 9.63
N ASP A 89 5.34 -0.77 10.34
CA ASP A 89 6.63 -1.13 9.77
C ASP A 89 6.77 -2.65 9.80
N LEU A 90 6.53 -3.31 8.66
CA LEU A 90 6.67 -4.77 8.54
C LEU A 90 8.06 -5.19 8.08
N PHE A 91 8.84 -4.30 7.43
CA PHE A 91 10.01 -4.72 6.67
C PHE A 91 11.22 -3.77 6.72
N LEU A 92 11.16 -2.61 7.38
CA LEU A 92 12.30 -1.69 7.52
C LEU A 92 13.14 -1.97 8.78
N LEU A 93 12.65 -2.79 9.73
CA LEU A 93 13.29 -3.03 11.03
C LEU A 93 14.16 -4.30 11.14
N HIS A 94 14.30 -5.10 10.08
CA HIS A 94 15.18 -6.26 10.11
C HIS A 94 16.39 -6.08 9.20
N GLY A 95 17.42 -5.41 9.75
CA GLY A 95 18.85 -5.75 9.66
C GLY A 95 19.56 -5.88 8.32
N ASP A 96 18.88 -6.36 7.28
CA ASP A 96 19.32 -6.34 5.90
C ASP A 96 18.90 -4.98 5.33
N GLY A 97 19.61 -3.94 5.79
CA GLY A 97 19.34 -2.55 5.45
C GLY A 97 19.03 -2.46 3.96
N ILE A 98 17.80 -2.04 3.63
CA ILE A 98 17.52 -1.55 2.29
C ILE A 98 18.50 -0.40 2.12
N PRO A 99 19.47 -0.50 1.20
CA PRO A 99 20.46 0.55 1.04
C PRO A 99 19.70 1.86 0.90
N PHE A 100 20.13 2.88 1.62
CA PHE A 100 19.54 4.22 1.55
C PHE A 100 19.52 4.75 0.09
N GLU A 101 20.34 4.16 -0.78
CA GLU A 101 20.42 4.34 -2.23
C GLU A 101 19.25 3.75 -3.03
N THR A 102 18.56 2.74 -2.47
CA THR A 102 17.16 2.44 -2.79
C THR A 102 16.29 3.50 -2.11
N VAL A 103 16.60 4.77 -2.38
CA VAL A 103 15.61 5.85 -2.28
C VAL A 103 14.45 5.30 -3.07
N ILE A 104 13.39 4.91 -2.38
CA ILE A 104 12.15 4.56 -3.02
C ILE A 104 11.82 5.78 -3.87
N ARG A 105 12.06 5.66 -5.16
CA ARG A 105 11.91 6.77 -6.08
C ARG A 105 10.41 6.90 -6.27
N LEU A 106 9.81 7.72 -5.41
CA LEU A 106 8.41 8.09 -5.53
C LEU A 106 8.29 8.88 -6.82
N GLU A 107 7.55 8.32 -7.77
CA GLU A 107 7.25 9.02 -8.99
C GLU A 107 6.13 10.04 -8.69
N ARG A 108 6.09 11.14 -9.45
CA ARG A 108 4.97 12.09 -9.37
C ARG A 108 3.61 11.42 -9.62
N ALA A 109 3.61 10.33 -10.39
CA ALA A 109 2.43 9.52 -10.61
C ALA A 109 1.93 8.85 -9.32
N ASP A 110 2.83 8.44 -8.43
CA ASP A 110 2.48 7.80 -7.16
C ASP A 110 1.80 8.79 -6.21
N GLU A 111 2.32 10.03 -6.15
CA GLU A 111 1.72 11.12 -5.36
C GLU A 111 0.33 11.51 -5.88
N SER A 112 0.17 11.58 -7.21
CA SER A 112 -1.10 11.92 -7.85
C SER A 112 -2.16 10.85 -7.55
N ARG A 113 -1.81 9.57 -7.71
CA ARG A 113 -2.68 8.44 -7.36
C ARG A 113 -3.03 8.41 -5.88
N TRP A 114 -2.07 8.74 -5.01
CA TRP A 114 -2.28 8.82 -3.57
C TRP A 114 -3.33 9.87 -3.23
N LYS A 115 -3.20 11.08 -3.80
CA LYS A 115 -4.17 12.15 -3.60
C LYS A 115 -5.57 11.76 -4.08
N GLU A 116 -5.67 11.21 -5.30
CA GLU A 116 -6.94 10.77 -5.88
C GLU A 116 -7.62 9.72 -5.00
N ALA A 117 -6.87 8.72 -4.54
CA ALA A 117 -7.41 7.68 -3.67
C ALA A 117 -7.84 8.21 -2.29
N LEU A 118 -7.11 9.18 -1.72
CA LEU A 118 -7.52 9.85 -0.48
C LEU A 118 -8.83 10.62 -0.67
N GLU A 119 -8.99 11.33 -1.79
CA GLU A 119 -10.22 12.03 -2.14
C GLU A 119 -11.40 11.05 -2.31
N LEU A 120 -11.18 9.90 -2.96
CA LEU A 120 -12.19 8.85 -3.11
C LEU A 120 -12.55 8.16 -1.78
N ALA A 121 -11.62 8.14 -0.82
CA ALA A 121 -11.82 7.59 0.53
C ALA A 121 -12.37 8.61 1.54
N ALA A 122 -12.40 9.90 1.22
CA ALA A 122 -12.99 10.96 2.05
C ALA A 122 -14.52 10.83 2.17
#